data_AF-A0A024TN83-F1
#
_entry.id   AF-A0A024TN83-F1
#
_cell.length_a   1.000
_cell.length_b   1.000
_cell.length_c   1.000
_cell.angle_alpha   90.00
_cell.angle_beta   90.00
_cell.angle_gamma   90.00
#
_symmetry.space_group_name_H-M   'P 1'
#
loop_
_entity.id
_entity.type
_entity.pdbx_description
1 polymer ?
#
loop_
_entity_poly.entity_id
_entity_poly.type
_entity_poly.pdbx_seq_one_letter_code
_entity_poly.pdbx_strand_id
1 'polypeptide(L)'
;MDIRWDLRVHVYEAKGLMDRGGPFMKQSPYCTIKIAGQKFKTNVHMDGGCNPVFNQELTIHNVMPKDDFQIEVKGHHTNIPKTHLGVFRISLEQAMLDGRTGRKVWCPLKNVKKAGKDAGQLCLRLDVRNAPPPYIEKIDALSLTDSHRPTENSLSDHPPPRRKTYSSTQLPPTSPQRLKNAFSAGEHDEGTLYTRGTSARDDFSRQSRPPSALRSTLRRTLSQDEVDWTGYEELRPYAKFYVYSSQVSIIRQVHTDYIQTDYMKTQLGHYGGDKVMITSAKVPAERQALIKEVIALSKVDCPLILPFVGFFIDQAKGGLHCITNHALANPPTLHKYVQRMGSRLTLKDKLAFAIDVAMALVYMHQLGMMHRGIKAENVMLTDRKKAVLSGFGTCRDRSYDQTLTVGVGDIQWSAPEMLTDGDYIEKVDVYSFGVLLVELETGQKPFEEESKSMTRNDLTNAILMGTLRPTPSPACPSSLNRLIRLCLQHDPRLRPAMDQVLSSLQDISNTL
;
A
#
# COMPACT_ATOMS: atom_id res chain seq x y z
N MET A 1 18.35 32.44 28.45
CA MET A 1 19.17 31.39 27.82
C MET A 1 18.64 31.22 26.42
N ASP A 2 19.46 31.45 25.40
CA ASP A 2 19.03 31.26 24.01
C ASP A 2 18.96 29.77 23.71
N ILE A 3 17.73 29.28 23.58
CA ILE A 3 17.47 27.85 23.38
C ILE A 3 17.78 27.52 21.92
N ARG A 4 18.72 26.58 21.73
CA ARG A 4 19.19 26.11 20.43
C ARG A 4 18.38 24.89 20.00
N TRP A 5 18.00 24.84 18.72
CA TRP A 5 17.22 23.76 18.14
C TRP A 5 18.01 22.95 17.12
N ASP A 6 17.49 21.76 16.82
CA ASP A 6 17.91 20.97 15.67
C ASP A 6 16.84 21.08 14.57
N LEU A 7 17.25 21.51 13.39
CA LEU A 7 16.38 21.63 12.22
C LEU A 7 16.72 20.53 11.21
N ARG A 8 15.76 19.67 10.90
CA ARG A 8 15.83 18.81 9.72
C ARG A 8 15.16 19.47 8.55
N VAL A 9 15.87 19.52 7.43
CA VAL A 9 15.37 20.03 6.16
C VAL A 9 15.37 18.90 5.16
N HIS A 10 14.19 18.45 4.74
CA HIS A 10 14.04 17.54 3.62
C HIS A 10 13.76 18.37 2.37
N VAL A 11 14.67 18.35 1.40
CA VAL A 11 14.49 18.96 0.09
C VAL A 11 14.07 17.86 -0.89
N TYR A 12 12.83 17.89 -1.37
CA TYR A 12 12.28 16.83 -2.23
C TYR A 12 12.59 17.07 -3.70
N GLU A 13 12.07 18.16 -4.25
CA GLU A 13 12.05 18.42 -5.69
C GLU A 13 11.75 19.90 -5.96
N ALA A 14 12.04 20.39 -7.16
CA ALA A 14 11.57 21.67 -7.64
C ALA A 14 10.80 21.52 -8.95
N LYS A 15 9.87 22.44 -9.23
CA LYS A 15 9.07 22.47 -10.46
C LYS A 15 9.10 23.85 -11.10
N GLY A 16 9.07 23.86 -12.43
CA GLY A 16 8.98 25.10 -13.21
C GLY A 16 10.19 26.02 -13.00
N LEU A 17 11.37 25.45 -12.75
CA LEU A 17 12.59 26.26 -12.72
C LEU A 17 12.84 26.88 -14.09
N MET A 18 13.47 28.04 -14.09
CA MET A 18 13.88 28.68 -15.33
C MET A 18 14.86 27.80 -16.10
N ASP A 19 14.60 27.59 -17.39
CA ASP A 19 15.53 26.89 -18.27
C ASP A 19 16.74 27.79 -18.57
N ARG A 20 17.93 27.31 -18.19
CA ARG A 20 19.22 27.94 -18.51
C ARG A 20 20.12 27.04 -19.35
N GLY A 21 19.70 25.81 -19.65
CA GLY A 21 20.47 24.84 -20.42
C GLY A 21 20.28 24.96 -21.94
N GLY A 22 19.17 25.58 -22.37
CA GLY A 22 18.86 25.77 -23.79
C GLY A 22 18.37 24.49 -24.46
N PRO A 23 18.09 24.51 -25.79
CA PRO A 23 17.37 23.45 -26.48
C PRO A 23 18.12 22.09 -26.55
N PHE A 24 19.43 22.07 -26.32
CA PHE A 24 20.26 20.89 -26.53
C PHE A 24 20.89 20.33 -25.25
N MET A 25 20.73 20.99 -24.10
CA MET A 25 21.36 20.53 -22.86
C MET A 25 20.48 20.85 -21.66
N LYS A 26 20.34 19.88 -20.74
CA LYS A 26 19.61 20.11 -19.50
C LYS A 26 20.55 20.69 -18.44
N GLN A 27 20.01 21.58 -17.61
CA GLN A 27 20.72 22.03 -16.43
C GLN A 27 20.77 20.94 -15.37
N SER A 28 21.81 20.97 -14.53
CA SER A 28 21.97 20.05 -13.42
C SER A 28 21.79 20.78 -12.09
N PRO A 29 20.56 20.83 -11.52
CA PRO A 29 20.28 21.65 -10.35
C PRO A 29 20.80 21.04 -9.04
N TYR A 30 21.04 21.90 -8.05
CA TYR A 30 21.26 21.56 -6.65
C TYR A 30 20.80 22.70 -5.75
N CYS A 31 20.53 22.40 -4.48
CA CYS A 31 20.15 23.39 -3.48
C CYS A 31 21.34 23.75 -2.58
N THR A 32 21.39 25.01 -2.18
CA THR A 32 22.27 25.51 -1.12
C THR A 32 21.40 26.07 -0.01
N ILE A 33 21.51 25.52 1.20
CA ILE A 33 20.75 25.94 2.38
C ILE A 33 21.66 26.80 3.25
N LYS A 34 21.17 27.94 3.70
CA LYS A 34 21.85 28.87 4.61
C LYS A 34 20.95 29.18 5.79
N ILE A 35 21.47 29.01 7.00
CA ILE A 35 20.81 29.37 8.26
C ILE A 35 21.87 29.46 9.35
N ALA A 36 21.73 30.40 10.28
CA ALA A 36 22.65 30.56 11.42
C ALA A 36 24.14 30.68 11.02
N GLY A 37 24.44 31.29 9.87
CA GLY A 37 25.81 31.37 9.31
C GLY A 37 26.37 30.05 8.73
N GLN A 38 25.64 28.94 8.86
CA GLN A 38 26.01 27.64 8.30
C GLN A 38 25.52 27.51 6.86
N LYS A 39 26.22 26.68 6.06
CA LYS A 39 25.90 26.46 4.64
C LYS A 39 25.97 24.98 4.28
N PHE A 40 24.86 24.44 3.83
CA PHE A 40 24.72 23.05 3.39
C PHE A 40 24.37 23.00 1.90
N LYS A 41 24.63 21.85 1.27
CA LYS A 41 24.27 21.61 -0.13
C LYS A 41 23.65 20.24 -0.29
N THR A 42 22.70 20.15 -1.22
CA THR A 42 22.26 18.85 -1.72
C THR A 42 23.24 18.32 -2.76
N ASN A 43 23.08 17.05 -3.10
CA ASN A 43 23.64 16.45 -4.30
C ASN A 43 23.12 17.18 -5.54
N VAL A 44 23.93 17.13 -6.60
CA VAL A 44 23.58 17.67 -7.91
C VAL A 44 22.73 16.63 -8.63
N HIS A 45 21.56 17.03 -9.11
CA HIS A 45 20.76 16.20 -10.01
C HIS A 45 21.26 16.42 -11.44
N MET A 46 22.05 15.48 -11.94
CA MET A 46 22.58 15.51 -13.30
C MET A 46 21.45 15.50 -14.33
N ASP A 47 21.45 16.47 -15.26
CA ASP A 47 20.41 16.65 -16.28
C ASP A 47 18.98 16.81 -15.75
N GLY A 48 18.82 17.26 -14.49
CA GLY A 48 17.51 17.46 -13.84
C GLY A 48 16.61 18.54 -14.48
N GLY A 49 17.15 19.37 -15.38
CA GLY A 49 16.39 20.32 -16.18
C GLY A 49 15.60 21.33 -15.33
N CYS A 50 14.36 21.58 -15.71
CA CYS A 50 13.48 22.53 -15.02
C CYS A 50 12.71 21.92 -13.83
N ASN A 51 12.76 20.59 -13.67
CA ASN A 51 11.99 19.87 -12.66
C ASN A 51 12.86 18.84 -11.90
N PRO A 52 13.92 19.27 -11.19
CA PRO A 52 14.86 18.37 -10.53
C PRO A 52 14.26 17.73 -9.27
N VAL A 53 14.58 16.46 -9.04
CA VAL A 53 14.37 15.73 -7.79
C VAL A 53 15.67 15.65 -6.98
N PHE A 54 15.66 16.08 -5.73
CA PHE A 54 16.82 16.04 -4.83
C PHE A 54 16.70 14.92 -3.79
N ASN A 55 15.49 14.75 -3.23
CA ASN A 55 15.11 13.82 -2.17
C ASN A 55 16.17 13.63 -1.07
N GLN A 56 16.67 14.73 -0.52
CA GLN A 56 17.75 14.72 0.46
C GLN A 56 17.33 15.37 1.77
N GLU A 57 17.58 14.67 2.88
CA GLU A 57 17.44 15.20 4.24
C GLU A 57 18.78 15.71 4.75
N LEU A 58 18.77 16.92 5.32
CA LEU A 58 19.92 17.56 5.95
C LEU A 58 19.55 17.96 7.38
N THR A 59 20.38 17.60 8.35
CA THR A 59 20.20 18.00 9.75
C THR A 59 21.13 19.15 10.07
N ILE A 60 20.58 20.21 10.65
CA ILE A 60 21.29 21.44 11.00
C ILE A 60 21.13 21.66 12.50
N HIS A 61 22.27 21.68 13.19
CA HIS A 61 22.31 21.86 14.64
C HIS A 61 22.49 23.33 15.02
N ASN A 62 22.12 23.67 16.26
CA ASN A 62 22.35 24.98 16.87
C ASN A 62 21.66 26.18 16.19
N VAL A 63 20.44 25.99 15.66
CA VAL A 63 19.65 27.10 15.10
C VAL A 63 18.79 27.77 16.16
N MET A 64 18.49 29.05 15.98
CA MET A 64 17.53 29.84 16.76
C MET A 64 16.27 30.13 15.94
N PRO A 65 15.10 30.33 16.58
CA PRO A 65 13.86 30.70 15.89
C PRO A 65 13.99 31.93 14.97
N LYS A 66 14.79 32.92 15.39
CA LYS A 66 15.00 34.17 14.64
C LYS A 66 16.01 34.05 13.51
N ASP A 67 16.67 32.89 13.34
CA ASP A 67 17.64 32.73 12.27
C ASP A 67 16.93 32.75 10.90
N ASP A 68 17.47 33.55 9.99
CA ASP A 68 17.01 33.60 8.61
C ASP A 68 17.33 32.29 7.90
N PHE A 69 16.28 31.60 7.46
CA PHE A 69 16.38 30.40 6.66
C PHE A 69 16.28 30.75 5.17
N GLN A 70 17.32 30.42 4.42
CA GLN A 70 17.38 30.66 2.98
C GLN A 70 17.78 29.39 2.23
N ILE A 71 17.01 29.05 1.18
CA ILE A 71 17.40 28.05 0.20
C ILE A 71 17.60 28.72 -1.16
N GLU A 72 18.77 28.53 -1.75
CA GLU A 72 19.09 28.90 -3.13
C GLU A 72 19.11 27.64 -4.00
N VAL A 73 18.32 27.63 -5.08
CA VAL A 73 18.41 26.62 -6.14
C VAL A 73 19.38 27.13 -7.21
N LYS A 74 20.40 26.34 -7.54
CA LYS A 74 21.45 26.69 -8.50
C LYS A 74 21.58 25.62 -9.57
N GLY A 75 21.93 26.04 -10.78
CA GLY A 75 22.28 25.15 -11.89
C GLY A 75 23.79 25.05 -12.05
N HIS A 76 24.26 23.86 -12.40
CA HIS A 76 25.62 23.63 -12.89
C HIS A 76 25.61 23.13 -14.33
N HIS A 77 26.63 23.53 -15.10
CA HIS A 77 26.97 23.03 -16.42
C HIS A 77 28.49 22.96 -16.55
N THR A 78 28.99 22.02 -17.36
CA THR A 78 30.42 21.80 -17.59
C THR A 78 31.13 23.01 -18.24
N ASN A 79 30.40 23.88 -18.94
CA ASN A 79 30.95 25.02 -19.69
C ASN A 79 30.34 26.40 -19.35
N ILE A 80 29.49 26.51 -18.31
CA ILE A 80 28.84 27.78 -17.93
C ILE A 80 29.00 28.03 -16.43
N PRO A 81 29.28 29.28 -15.98
CA PRO A 81 29.35 29.62 -14.57
C PRO A 81 28.07 29.23 -13.82
N LYS A 82 28.20 28.83 -12.55
CA LYS A 82 27.07 28.48 -11.68
C LYS A 82 25.97 29.55 -11.76
N THR A 83 24.78 29.17 -12.21
CA THR A 83 23.65 30.08 -12.37
C THR A 83 22.67 29.94 -11.20
N HIS A 84 22.15 31.07 -10.73
CA HIS A 84 21.07 31.07 -9.75
C HIS A 84 19.74 30.84 -10.47
N LEU A 85 19.03 29.78 -10.10
CA LEU A 85 17.75 29.39 -10.69
C LEU A 85 16.57 29.97 -9.89
N GLY A 86 16.68 30.02 -8.56
CA GLY A 86 15.66 30.62 -7.69
C GLY A 86 16.11 30.71 -6.23
N VAL A 87 15.44 31.53 -5.43
CA VAL A 87 15.68 31.64 -3.98
C VAL A 87 14.37 31.64 -3.20
N PHE A 88 14.35 30.92 -2.09
CA PHE A 88 13.30 30.97 -1.07
C PHE A 88 13.92 31.46 0.24
N ARG A 89 13.21 32.36 0.94
CA ARG A 89 13.61 32.93 2.23
C ARG A 89 12.41 32.95 3.18
N ILE A 90 12.63 32.56 4.42
CA ILE A 90 11.66 32.65 5.52
C ILE A 90 12.45 32.64 6.84
N SER A 91 11.97 33.26 7.92
CA SER A 91 12.55 33.00 9.24
C SER A 91 12.04 31.67 9.78
N LEU A 92 12.82 30.98 10.62
CA LEU A 92 12.36 29.70 11.17
C LEU A 92 11.08 29.87 12.01
N GLU A 93 10.99 30.97 12.76
CA GLU A 93 9.78 31.38 13.49
C GLU A 93 8.56 31.53 12.57
N GLN A 94 8.69 32.24 11.44
CA GLN A 94 7.57 32.38 10.51
C GLN A 94 7.19 31.05 9.86
N ALA A 95 8.16 30.17 9.57
CA ALA A 95 7.86 28.85 9.04
C ALA A 95 7.04 27.98 10.03
N MET A 96 7.31 28.14 11.33
CA MET A 96 6.55 27.49 12.39
C MET A 96 5.14 28.07 12.54
N LEU A 97 5.02 29.41 12.55
CA LEU A 97 3.72 30.10 12.62
C LEU A 97 2.80 29.77 11.44
N ASP A 98 3.37 29.67 10.23
CA ASP A 98 2.64 29.26 9.03
C ASP A 98 2.23 27.77 9.02
N GLY A 99 2.55 27.00 10.08
CA GLY A 99 2.27 25.57 10.15
C GLY A 99 3.03 24.74 9.09
N ARG A 100 4.17 25.25 8.59
CA ARG A 100 4.97 24.59 7.55
C ARG A 100 5.91 23.53 8.10
N THR A 101 5.97 23.37 9.41
CA THR A 101 6.77 22.33 10.06
C THR A 101 6.02 20.99 10.13
N GLY A 102 6.73 19.87 10.01
CA GLY A 102 6.11 18.54 10.09
C GLY A 102 5.36 18.08 8.84
N ARG A 103 5.26 18.91 7.79
CA ARG A 103 4.50 18.63 6.57
C ARG A 103 5.29 18.99 5.30
N LYS A 104 5.04 18.27 4.22
CA LYS A 104 5.62 18.55 2.89
C LYS A 104 4.88 19.75 2.28
N VAL A 105 5.60 20.84 1.98
CA VAL A 105 5.04 22.10 1.49
C VAL A 105 5.73 22.57 0.20
N TRP A 106 4.97 23.17 -0.70
CA TRP A 106 5.50 23.83 -1.90
C TRP A 106 5.77 25.32 -1.60
N CYS A 107 7.03 25.71 -1.71
CA CYS A 107 7.50 27.05 -1.45
C CYS A 107 7.81 27.77 -2.77
N PRO A 108 7.22 28.96 -3.04
CA PRO A 108 7.50 29.70 -4.25
C PRO A 108 8.94 30.22 -4.26
N LEU A 109 9.66 30.00 -5.37
CA LEU A 109 11.00 30.53 -5.59
C LEU A 109 10.90 31.89 -6.27
N LYS A 110 11.71 32.83 -5.80
CA LYS A 110 11.85 34.17 -6.39
C LYS A 110 13.12 34.27 -7.23
N ASN A 111 13.06 35.07 -8.29
CA ASN A 111 14.20 35.30 -9.14
C ASN A 111 15.21 36.24 -8.47
N VAL A 112 16.48 35.82 -8.38
CA VAL A 112 17.54 36.59 -7.72
C VAL A 112 17.92 37.86 -8.50
N LYS A 113 17.78 37.85 -9.83
CA LYS A 113 18.18 38.98 -10.71
C LYS A 113 17.01 39.91 -11.09
N LYS A 114 15.77 39.41 -11.07
CA LYS A 114 14.57 40.16 -11.44
C LYS A 114 13.56 40.13 -10.30
N ALA A 115 13.60 41.16 -9.43
CA ALA A 115 12.69 41.29 -8.31
C ALA A 115 11.22 41.17 -8.76
N GLY A 116 10.40 40.45 -7.99
CA GLY A 116 8.98 40.22 -8.28
C GLY A 116 8.66 39.11 -9.29
N LYS A 117 9.66 38.57 -10.03
CA LYS A 117 9.41 37.45 -10.95
C LYS A 117 9.53 36.09 -10.26
N ASP A 118 8.59 35.21 -10.56
CA ASP A 118 8.61 33.83 -10.09
C ASP A 118 9.70 33.02 -10.81
N ALA A 119 10.24 32.05 -10.08
CA ALA A 119 11.38 31.23 -10.49
C ALA A 119 11.13 29.73 -10.26
N GLY A 120 9.85 29.34 -10.27
CA GLY A 120 9.38 27.99 -9.97
C GLY A 120 8.98 27.82 -8.51
N GLN A 121 8.86 26.57 -8.09
CA GLN A 121 8.51 26.19 -6.72
C GLN A 121 9.45 25.09 -6.23
N LEU A 122 9.76 25.09 -4.93
CA LEU A 122 10.57 24.09 -4.27
C LEU A 122 9.74 23.37 -3.22
N CYS A 123 9.73 22.05 -3.25
CA CYS A 123 9.04 21.24 -2.26
C CYS A 123 9.98 20.85 -1.13
N LEU A 124 9.61 21.17 0.11
CA LEU A 124 10.42 20.92 1.29
C LEU A 124 9.58 20.52 2.51
N ARG A 125 10.20 19.87 3.49
CA ARG A 125 9.67 19.68 4.84
C ARG A 125 10.70 20.18 5.84
N LEU A 126 10.25 20.96 6.82
CA LEU A 126 11.06 21.44 7.94
C LEU A 126 10.59 20.73 9.21
N ASP A 127 11.49 20.05 9.93
CA ASP A 127 11.17 19.45 11.22
C ASP A 127 12.09 20.04 12.29
N VAL A 128 11.50 20.79 13.23
CA VAL A 128 12.22 21.35 14.38
C VAL A 128 12.16 20.34 15.52
N ARG A 129 13.32 20.04 16.11
CA ARG A 129 13.45 19.17 17.29
C ARG A 129 14.08 19.95 18.44
N ASN A 130 13.79 19.50 19.66
CA ASN A 130 14.25 20.10 20.92
C ASN A 130 13.75 21.54 21.15
N ALA A 131 12.57 21.89 20.60
CA ALA A 131 11.89 23.14 20.92
C ALA A 131 11.19 23.05 22.29
N PRO A 132 11.31 24.06 23.17
CA PRO A 132 10.70 24.04 24.49
C PRO A 132 9.15 24.17 24.41
N PRO A 133 8.40 23.59 25.37
CA PRO A 133 6.93 23.52 25.35
C PRO A 133 6.16 24.82 25.05
N PRO A 134 6.53 26.01 25.57
CA PRO A 134 5.72 27.22 25.36
C PRO A 134 5.71 27.72 23.91
N TYR A 135 6.61 27.26 23.03
CA TYR A 135 6.58 27.59 21.60
C TYR A 135 5.60 26.71 20.80
N ILE A 136 5.38 25.47 21.25
CA ILE A 136 4.49 24.50 20.58
C ILE A 136 3.02 24.84 20.89
N GLU A 137 2.72 25.16 22.16
CA GLU A 137 1.36 25.53 22.60
C GLU A 137 0.83 26.82 21.94
N LYS A 138 1.71 27.80 21.68
CA LYS A 138 1.33 29.03 20.96
C LYS A 138 0.96 28.78 19.49
N ILE A 139 1.54 27.78 18.85
CA ILE A 139 1.25 27.41 17.45
C ILE A 139 -0.07 26.65 17.36
N ASP A 140 -0.32 25.73 18.30
CA ASP A 140 -1.60 25.02 18.39
C ASP A 140 -2.77 25.97 18.65
N ALA A 141 -2.56 27.01 19.48
CA ALA A 141 -3.57 28.03 19.74
C ALA A 141 -3.92 28.89 18.50
N LEU A 142 -2.96 29.20 17.63
CA LEU A 142 -3.18 29.95 16.39
C LEU A 142 -3.82 29.11 15.28
N SER A 143 -3.59 27.78 15.31
CA SER A 143 -4.18 26.82 14.37
C SER A 143 -5.67 26.59 14.59
N LEU A 144 -6.16 26.86 15.80
CA LEU A 144 -7.55 26.65 16.21
C LEU A 144 -8.46 27.86 15.95
N THR A 145 -7.91 29.03 15.64
CA THR A 145 -8.70 30.27 15.49
C THR A 145 -9.15 30.61 14.07
N ASP A 146 -8.77 29.83 13.05
CA ASP A 146 -9.02 30.19 11.64
C ASP A 146 -10.16 29.39 10.96
N SER A 147 -11.12 28.90 11.74
CA SER A 147 -12.29 28.17 11.20
C SER A 147 -13.65 28.73 11.63
N HIS A 148 -13.87 30.04 11.46
CA HIS A 148 -15.23 30.61 11.44
C HIS A 148 -15.38 31.78 10.42
N ARG A 149 -15.86 31.40 9.20
CA ARG A 149 -16.81 32.04 8.21
C ARG A 149 -17.10 33.57 8.24
N PRO A 150 -17.51 34.21 7.10
CA PRO A 150 -18.63 33.76 6.26
C PRO A 150 -18.57 34.01 4.73
N THR A 151 -19.33 33.18 4.01
CA THR A 151 -19.84 33.44 2.66
C THR A 151 -21.27 33.98 2.75
N GLU A 152 -21.51 35.20 2.27
CA GLU A 152 -22.81 35.68 1.84
C GLU A 152 -22.65 36.40 0.49
N ASN A 153 -23.45 35.99 -0.49
CA ASN A 153 -24.13 36.93 -1.37
C ASN A 153 -25.43 36.28 -1.90
N SER A 154 -26.44 37.12 -1.93
CA SER A 154 -27.89 36.91 -1.87
C SER A 154 -28.59 36.79 -3.23
N LEU A 155 -29.91 36.52 -3.14
CA LEU A 155 -31.07 36.80 -4.04
C LEU A 155 -31.76 35.50 -4.52
N SER A 156 -33.07 35.27 -4.44
CA SER A 156 -34.24 36.09 -4.07
C SER A 156 -35.52 35.21 -4.01
N ASP A 157 -36.47 35.61 -3.15
CA ASP A 157 -37.95 35.52 -3.22
C ASP A 157 -38.71 34.19 -3.45
N HIS A 158 -39.47 33.75 -2.42
CA HIS A 158 -40.95 33.78 -2.38
C HIS A 158 -41.54 33.13 -1.08
N PRO A 159 -42.77 33.51 -0.64
CA PRO A 159 -43.25 33.33 0.75
C PRO A 159 -44.02 32.00 1.01
N PRO A 160 -44.28 31.63 2.29
CA PRO A 160 -44.82 30.32 2.66
C PRO A 160 -46.35 30.32 2.77
N PRO A 161 -46.97 29.12 2.81
CA PRO A 161 -48.01 28.95 3.81
C PRO A 161 -48.04 27.58 4.53
N ARG A 162 -48.21 27.71 5.85
CA ARG A 162 -49.20 27.04 6.72
C ARG A 162 -48.98 25.58 7.17
N ARG A 163 -48.69 25.48 8.47
CA ARG A 163 -49.06 24.41 9.42
C ARG A 163 -50.46 23.83 9.18
N LYS A 164 -50.56 22.49 9.27
CA LYS A 164 -51.65 21.81 9.98
C LYS A 164 -51.10 20.67 10.84
N THR A 165 -51.57 20.66 12.07
CA THR A 165 -51.35 19.69 13.15
C THR A 165 -52.35 18.52 13.07
N TYR A 166 -52.20 17.58 14.02
CA TYR A 166 -53.03 16.41 14.39
C TYR A 166 -52.62 15.09 13.71
N SER A 167 -52.57 13.93 14.37
CA SER A 167 -52.85 13.52 15.76
C SER A 167 -52.28 12.11 15.96
N SER A 168 -51.81 11.83 17.16
CA SER A 168 -51.58 10.48 17.70
C SER A 168 -52.89 9.69 17.82
N THR A 169 -52.84 8.38 17.60
CA THR A 169 -53.72 7.43 18.33
C THR A 169 -53.02 6.09 18.49
N GLN A 170 -53.35 5.44 19.60
CA GLN A 170 -52.60 4.41 20.31
C GLN A 170 -52.86 2.98 19.79
N LEU A 171 -51.91 2.09 20.10
CA LEU A 171 -51.98 0.63 20.30
C LEU A 171 -53.00 0.24 21.42
N PRO A 172 -53.16 -1.03 21.90
CA PRO A 172 -52.62 -2.39 21.56
C PRO A 172 -53.75 -3.48 21.60
N PRO A 173 -53.58 -4.72 22.14
CA PRO A 173 -52.65 -5.84 21.88
C PRO A 173 -53.41 -7.16 21.53
N THR A 174 -52.69 -8.24 21.16
CA THR A 174 -52.76 -9.57 21.84
C THR A 174 -52.00 -10.68 21.09
N SER A 175 -51.23 -11.44 21.85
CA SER A 175 -50.82 -12.85 21.67
C SER A 175 -51.41 -13.62 22.89
N PRO A 176 -51.46 -14.98 23.02
CA PRO A 176 -50.40 -15.96 22.69
C PRO A 176 -50.88 -17.41 22.31
N GLN A 177 -49.93 -18.37 22.26
CA GLN A 177 -50.05 -19.86 22.29
C GLN A 177 -50.34 -20.61 20.96
N ARG A 178 -49.99 -21.89 20.72
CA ARG A 178 -48.94 -22.89 21.07
C ARG A 178 -49.36 -24.18 20.31
N LEU A 179 -48.46 -25.01 19.74
CA LEU A 179 -48.55 -26.49 19.46
C LEU A 179 -47.48 -26.84 18.38
N LYS A 180 -46.39 -27.59 18.60
CA LYS A 180 -46.16 -29.03 18.95
C LYS A 180 -46.76 -30.06 17.98
N ASN A 181 -45.88 -30.71 17.20
CA ASN A 181 -45.69 -32.17 16.96
C ASN A 181 -44.75 -32.34 15.74
N ALA A 182 -43.53 -32.89 15.85
CA ALA A 182 -43.12 -34.29 16.04
C ALA A 182 -43.14 -35.12 14.74
N PHE A 183 -41.97 -35.55 14.25
CA PHE A 183 -41.71 -36.92 13.75
C PHE A 183 -40.19 -37.20 13.74
N SER A 184 -39.85 -38.42 14.15
CA SER A 184 -38.53 -39.01 14.43
C SER A 184 -38.33 -40.26 13.56
N ALA A 185 -37.08 -40.59 13.22
CA ALA A 185 -36.48 -41.93 12.97
C ALA A 185 -35.18 -41.73 12.15
N GLY A 186 -34.02 -42.36 12.35
CA GLY A 186 -33.44 -43.34 13.29
C GLY A 186 -31.95 -43.46 12.88
N GLU A 187 -30.98 -43.31 13.79
CA GLU A 187 -30.21 -44.36 14.48
C GLU A 187 -29.50 -45.41 13.60
N HIS A 188 -28.16 -45.47 13.72
CA HIS A 188 -27.36 -46.68 14.00
C HIS A 188 -25.90 -46.30 14.40
N ASP A 189 -25.57 -46.55 15.68
CA ASP A 189 -24.44 -47.34 16.23
C ASP A 189 -23.01 -47.23 15.66
N GLU A 190 -21.91 -47.34 16.42
CA GLU A 190 -21.62 -47.40 17.87
C GLU A 190 -20.08 -47.31 18.07
N GLY A 191 -19.66 -46.99 19.30
CA GLY A 191 -18.37 -47.40 19.92
C GLY A 191 -17.13 -46.50 19.71
N THR A 192 -16.34 -46.10 20.71
CA THR A 192 -16.38 -46.36 22.15
C THR A 192 -15.40 -45.45 22.92
N LEU A 193 -15.77 -45.16 24.17
CA LEU A 193 -14.95 -44.96 25.39
C LEU A 193 -14.27 -43.61 25.69
N TYR A 194 -14.96 -42.92 26.60
CA TYR A 194 -14.50 -41.99 27.63
C TYR A 194 -13.36 -42.53 28.51
N THR A 195 -12.49 -41.63 28.98
CA THR A 195 -12.22 -41.48 30.43
C THR A 195 -12.13 -39.99 30.78
N ARG A 196 -12.68 -39.67 31.96
CA ARG A 196 -12.98 -38.33 32.49
C ARG A 196 -12.26 -38.19 33.83
N GLY A 197 -11.78 -36.98 34.15
CA GLY A 197 -11.28 -36.61 35.49
C GLY A 197 -10.56 -35.26 35.46
N THR A 198 -11.27 -34.13 35.43
CA THR A 198 -11.73 -33.27 36.55
C THR A 198 -10.70 -32.29 37.12
N SER A 199 -11.10 -31.00 37.04
CA SER A 199 -10.88 -29.88 37.99
C SER A 199 -9.61 -29.01 37.91
N ALA A 200 -9.78 -27.77 37.42
CA ALA A 200 -9.34 -26.48 38.02
C ALA A 200 -9.74 -25.34 37.07
N ARG A 201 -10.76 -24.53 37.37
CA ARG A 201 -10.68 -23.19 38.00
C ARG A 201 -9.62 -22.26 37.40
N ASP A 202 -10.13 -21.19 36.78
CA ASP A 202 -9.60 -19.83 36.61
C ASP A 202 -8.10 -19.60 36.83
N ASP A 203 -7.40 -19.27 35.75
CA ASP A 203 -6.26 -18.35 35.82
C ASP A 203 -6.08 -17.62 34.47
N PHE A 204 -6.88 -16.57 34.27
CA PHE A 204 -6.80 -15.63 33.15
C PHE A 204 -5.64 -14.64 33.37
N SER A 205 -4.40 -15.15 33.44
CA SER A 205 -3.21 -14.29 33.43
C SER A 205 -1.96 -15.04 32.98
N ARG A 206 -1.92 -15.44 31.70
CA ARG A 206 -0.66 -15.61 30.97
C ARG A 206 -0.89 -15.23 29.52
N GLN A 207 -0.41 -14.03 29.16
CA GLN A 207 -0.21 -13.59 27.79
C GLN A 207 0.64 -14.63 27.05
N SER A 208 -0.01 -15.52 26.29
CA SER A 208 0.66 -16.29 25.25
C SER A 208 0.90 -15.34 24.07
N ARG A 209 2.08 -14.73 24.06
CA ARG A 209 2.64 -14.07 22.88
C ARG A 209 2.47 -14.99 21.65
N PRO A 210 2.05 -14.50 20.47
CA PRO A 210 2.15 -15.28 19.25
C PRO A 210 3.63 -15.53 18.94
N PRO A 211 3.99 -16.65 18.29
CA PRO A 211 5.38 -17.01 18.07
C PRO A 211 6.03 -16.07 17.04
N SER A 212 6.57 -14.95 17.51
CA SER A 212 7.44 -14.02 16.78
C SER A 212 8.91 -14.48 16.78
N ALA A 213 9.16 -15.78 16.65
CA ALA A 213 10.48 -16.36 16.88
C ALA A 213 10.97 -17.20 15.70
N LEU A 214 11.07 -16.59 14.53
CA LEU A 214 12.08 -16.99 13.53
C LEU A 214 13.30 -16.09 13.72
N ARG A 215 13.98 -16.28 14.86
CA ARG A 215 15.37 -15.88 15.04
C ARG A 215 16.20 -17.16 15.04
N SER A 216 16.22 -17.88 13.91
CA SER A 216 17.17 -18.97 13.74
C SER A 216 18.58 -18.36 13.70
N THR A 217 19.47 -19.00 14.44
CA THR A 217 20.83 -18.60 14.83
C THR A 217 21.84 -18.61 13.67
N LEU A 218 21.38 -18.41 12.43
CA LEU A 218 22.16 -18.49 11.19
C LEU A 218 22.38 -17.11 10.52
N ARG A 219 22.38 -16.02 11.29
CA ARG A 219 22.89 -14.73 10.78
C ARG A 219 24.36 -14.57 11.15
N ARG A 220 25.26 -15.20 10.38
CA ARG A 220 26.64 -14.70 10.29
C ARG A 220 26.57 -13.36 9.57
N THR A 221 26.91 -12.30 10.29
CA THR A 221 27.21 -10.96 9.76
C THR A 221 28.07 -11.07 8.51
N LEU A 222 27.51 -10.69 7.37
CA LEU A 222 28.17 -10.69 6.07
C LEU A 222 29.03 -9.44 5.90
N SER A 223 30.20 -9.59 5.25
CA SER A 223 30.79 -8.47 4.52
C SER A 223 29.97 -8.31 3.23
N GLN A 224 29.54 -7.08 2.90
CA GLN A 224 28.74 -6.81 1.70
C GLN A 224 29.49 -7.12 0.39
N ASP A 225 30.80 -7.30 0.47
CA ASP A 225 31.73 -7.33 -0.66
C ASP A 225 31.90 -8.72 -1.31
N GLU A 226 31.41 -9.80 -0.66
CA GLU A 226 31.55 -11.17 -1.19
C GLU A 226 30.45 -11.59 -2.18
N VAL A 227 29.36 -10.83 -2.29
CA VAL A 227 28.21 -11.20 -3.14
C VAL A 227 28.34 -10.56 -4.51
N ASP A 228 28.24 -11.37 -5.57
CA ASP A 228 28.09 -10.86 -6.93
C ASP A 228 26.67 -10.33 -7.16
N TRP A 229 26.54 -9.01 -7.15
CA TRP A 229 25.28 -8.29 -7.35
C TRP A 229 24.98 -7.97 -8.81
N THR A 230 25.76 -8.46 -9.77
CA THR A 230 25.60 -8.11 -11.19
C THR A 230 24.19 -8.44 -11.67
N GLY A 231 23.45 -7.42 -12.12
CA GLY A 231 22.05 -7.53 -12.55
C GLY A 231 21.00 -7.56 -11.42
N TYR A 232 21.44 -7.37 -10.17
CA TYR A 232 20.65 -7.35 -8.93
C TYR A 232 21.06 -6.20 -8.00
N GLU A 233 21.63 -5.13 -8.55
CA GLU A 233 22.19 -4.00 -7.79
C GLU A 233 21.14 -3.33 -6.89
N GLU A 234 19.88 -3.31 -7.32
CA GLU A 234 18.73 -2.82 -6.54
C GLU A 234 18.54 -3.56 -5.20
N LEU A 235 19.05 -4.79 -5.07
CA LEU A 235 18.95 -5.59 -3.85
C LEU A 235 20.10 -5.35 -2.86
N ARG A 236 21.17 -4.63 -3.25
CA ARG A 236 22.31 -4.32 -2.36
C ARG A 236 21.89 -3.67 -1.03
N PRO A 237 20.96 -2.69 -0.99
CA PRO A 237 20.48 -2.11 0.27
C PRO A 237 19.79 -3.12 1.20
N TYR A 238 19.36 -4.25 0.66
CA TYR A 238 18.64 -5.31 1.35
C TYR A 238 19.55 -6.50 1.71
N ALA A 239 20.88 -6.37 1.59
CA ALA A 239 21.86 -7.42 1.88
C ALA A 239 21.75 -8.04 3.29
N LYS A 240 21.16 -7.33 4.27
CA LYS A 240 20.85 -7.88 5.60
C LYS A 240 19.87 -9.08 5.59
N PHE A 241 19.17 -9.30 4.47
CA PHE A 241 18.27 -10.42 4.21
C PHE A 241 18.87 -11.45 3.25
N TYR A 242 20.12 -11.27 2.83
CA TYR A 242 20.81 -12.22 1.96
C TYR A 242 21.10 -13.52 2.72
N VAL A 243 20.86 -14.64 2.05
CA VAL A 243 21.11 -16.00 2.51
C VAL A 243 22.11 -16.65 1.56
N TYR A 244 23.06 -17.41 2.08
CA TYR A 244 23.94 -18.19 1.19
C TYR A 244 23.19 -19.37 0.59
N SER A 245 23.34 -19.58 -0.72
CA SER A 245 22.74 -20.72 -1.41
C SER A 245 23.12 -22.08 -0.81
N SER A 246 24.31 -22.19 -0.19
CA SER A 246 24.78 -23.38 0.53
C SER A 246 23.96 -23.70 1.79
N GLN A 247 23.22 -22.74 2.33
CA GLN A 247 22.35 -22.91 3.50
C GLN A 247 20.92 -23.32 3.11
N VAL A 248 20.64 -23.38 1.81
CA VAL A 248 19.31 -23.67 1.27
C VAL A 248 19.35 -24.99 0.52
N SER A 249 18.45 -25.90 0.86
CA SER A 249 18.27 -27.15 0.12
C SER A 249 16.94 -27.11 -0.63
N ILE A 250 16.95 -27.36 -1.93
CA ILE A 250 15.73 -27.49 -2.73
C ILE A 250 15.33 -28.96 -2.76
N ILE A 251 14.09 -29.27 -2.39
CA ILE A 251 13.57 -30.64 -2.33
C ILE A 251 12.87 -31.00 -3.64
N ARG A 252 11.88 -30.19 -4.04
CA ARG A 252 11.05 -30.47 -5.22
C ARG A 252 10.35 -29.22 -5.73
N GLN A 253 9.92 -29.26 -6.98
CA GLN A 253 9.02 -28.26 -7.53
C GLN A 253 7.60 -28.45 -6.98
N VAL A 254 6.92 -27.34 -6.70
CA VAL A 254 5.51 -27.34 -6.33
C VAL A 254 4.65 -27.41 -7.59
N HIS A 255 3.67 -28.32 -7.58
CA HIS A 255 2.81 -28.54 -8.73
C HIS A 255 1.83 -27.36 -8.94
N THR A 256 1.60 -27.00 -10.19
CA THR A 256 0.75 -25.86 -10.60
C THR A 256 -0.72 -26.04 -10.23
N ASP A 257 -1.15 -27.28 -9.98
CA ASP A 257 -2.49 -27.56 -9.46
C ASP A 257 -2.74 -26.95 -8.08
N TYR A 258 -1.69 -26.71 -7.29
CA TYR A 258 -1.77 -26.09 -5.97
C TYR A 258 -1.44 -24.60 -6.05
N ILE A 259 -0.32 -24.26 -6.69
CA ILE A 259 0.16 -22.89 -6.78
C ILE A 259 0.30 -22.50 -8.24
N GLN A 260 -0.63 -21.67 -8.69
CA GLN A 260 -0.54 -21.01 -9.99
C GLN A 260 0.04 -19.62 -9.78
N THR A 261 1.15 -19.33 -10.45
CA THR A 261 1.84 -18.04 -10.39
C THR A 261 2.15 -17.58 -11.80
N ASP A 262 2.08 -16.27 -12.01
CA ASP A 262 2.20 -15.70 -13.36
C ASP A 262 3.65 -15.77 -13.86
N TYR A 263 4.59 -15.30 -13.04
CA TYR A 263 5.98 -15.05 -13.45
C TYR A 263 7.04 -15.87 -12.70
N MET A 264 6.64 -16.74 -11.77
CA MET A 264 7.59 -17.47 -10.93
C MET A 264 7.41 -18.99 -11.02
N LYS A 265 8.52 -19.70 -10.86
CA LYS A 265 8.50 -21.11 -10.49
C LYS A 265 8.63 -21.18 -8.98
N THR A 266 7.89 -22.11 -8.38
CA THR A 266 7.82 -22.26 -6.94
C THR A 266 8.34 -23.63 -6.55
N GLN A 267 9.28 -23.68 -5.62
CA GLN A 267 9.90 -24.90 -5.12
C GLN A 267 9.77 -24.97 -3.61
N LEU A 268 9.70 -26.19 -3.09
CA LEU A 268 9.78 -26.47 -1.66
C LEU A 268 11.23 -26.77 -1.31
N GLY A 269 11.72 -26.17 -0.23
CA GLY A 269 13.06 -26.39 0.27
C GLY A 269 13.16 -26.38 1.80
N HIS A 270 14.39 -26.45 2.31
CA HIS A 270 14.69 -26.15 3.70
C HIS A 270 15.72 -25.02 3.81
N TYR A 271 15.55 -24.18 4.83
CA TYR A 271 16.52 -23.19 5.28
C TYR A 271 16.59 -23.23 6.80
N GLY A 272 17.78 -23.44 7.37
CA GLY A 272 17.96 -23.51 8.82
C GLY A 272 17.18 -24.65 9.51
N GLY A 273 16.82 -25.71 8.78
CA GLY A 273 16.00 -26.83 9.26
C GLY A 273 14.50 -26.64 9.04
N ASP A 274 14.04 -25.42 8.77
CA ASP A 274 12.63 -25.11 8.53
C ASP A 274 12.25 -25.30 7.06
N LYS A 275 11.04 -25.78 6.80
CA LYS A 275 10.49 -25.85 5.44
C LYS A 275 10.18 -24.45 4.93
N VAL A 276 10.62 -24.16 3.72
CA VAL A 276 10.46 -22.85 3.09
C VAL A 276 9.99 -22.98 1.65
N MET A 277 9.33 -21.94 1.16
CA MET A 277 9.01 -21.77 -0.24
C MET A 277 10.10 -20.93 -0.89
N ILE A 278 10.58 -21.40 -2.04
CA ILE A 278 11.64 -20.76 -2.81
C ILE A 278 11.06 -20.42 -4.16
N THR A 279 10.97 -19.13 -4.48
CA THR A 279 10.45 -18.65 -5.76
C THR A 279 11.56 -18.03 -6.60
N SER A 280 11.58 -18.36 -7.88
CA SER A 280 12.50 -17.78 -8.88
C SER A 280 11.76 -17.45 -10.16
N ALA A 281 12.28 -16.53 -10.96
CA ALA A 281 11.66 -16.16 -12.24
C ALA A 281 11.59 -17.37 -13.19
N LYS A 282 10.52 -17.51 -13.98
CA LYS A 282 10.44 -18.58 -14.99
C LYS A 282 11.36 -18.28 -16.16
N VAL A 283 11.40 -17.02 -16.56
CA VAL A 283 12.25 -16.52 -17.65
C VAL A 283 13.02 -15.25 -17.24
N PRO A 284 14.15 -14.93 -17.89
CA PRO A 284 14.96 -13.74 -17.54
C PRO A 284 14.19 -12.41 -17.59
N ALA A 285 13.21 -12.27 -18.48
CA ALA A 285 12.39 -11.07 -18.61
C ALA A 285 11.55 -10.76 -17.36
N GLU A 286 11.25 -11.77 -16.54
CA GLU A 286 10.44 -11.65 -15.32
C GLU A 286 11.26 -11.32 -14.08
N ARG A 287 12.59 -11.27 -14.21
CA ARG A 287 13.52 -10.97 -13.10
C ARG A 287 13.13 -9.72 -12.32
N GLN A 288 12.68 -8.67 -13.01
CA GLN A 288 12.32 -7.40 -12.37
C GLN A 288 11.11 -7.54 -11.44
N ALA A 289 10.13 -8.39 -11.79
CA ALA A 289 8.98 -8.65 -10.93
C ALA A 289 9.44 -9.32 -9.62
N LEU A 290 10.37 -10.27 -9.70
CA LEU A 290 10.89 -10.93 -8.50
C LEU A 290 11.76 -9.99 -7.64
N ILE A 291 12.56 -9.12 -8.24
CA ILE A 291 13.30 -8.07 -7.50
C ILE A 291 12.32 -7.19 -6.72
N LYS A 292 11.25 -6.72 -7.37
CA LYS A 292 10.20 -5.92 -6.73
C LYS A 292 9.50 -6.67 -5.60
N GLU A 293 9.22 -7.95 -5.78
CA GLU A 293 8.63 -8.79 -4.75
C GLU A 293 9.53 -8.89 -3.51
N VAL A 294 10.82 -9.18 -3.68
CA VAL A 294 11.80 -9.22 -2.57
C VAL A 294 11.84 -7.88 -1.84
N ILE A 295 11.91 -6.78 -2.59
CA ILE A 295 11.96 -5.43 -2.01
C ILE A 295 10.69 -5.13 -1.21
N ALA A 296 9.51 -5.37 -1.79
CA ALA A 296 8.24 -5.09 -1.13
C ALA A 296 8.04 -5.95 0.12
N LEU A 297 8.30 -7.26 0.02
CA LEU A 297 8.20 -8.19 1.13
C LEU A 297 9.18 -7.87 2.27
N SER A 298 10.35 -7.29 1.96
CA SER A 298 11.32 -6.87 2.99
C SER A 298 10.88 -5.67 3.85
N LYS A 299 9.83 -4.95 3.43
CA LYS A 299 9.32 -3.72 4.07
C LYS A 299 8.08 -3.96 4.93
N VAL A 300 7.50 -5.17 4.89
CA VAL A 300 6.23 -5.50 5.55
C VAL A 300 6.44 -6.55 6.64
N ASP A 301 5.70 -6.41 7.74
CA ASP A 301 5.64 -7.35 8.84
C ASP A 301 4.18 -7.49 9.28
N CYS A 302 3.46 -8.38 8.61
CA CYS A 302 2.03 -8.60 8.81
C CYS A 302 1.71 -10.10 8.69
N PRO A 303 0.99 -10.70 9.66
CA PRO A 303 0.67 -12.13 9.62
C PRO A 303 -0.28 -12.53 8.48
N LEU A 304 -0.90 -11.55 7.81
CA LEU A 304 -1.80 -11.73 6.67
C LEU A 304 -1.10 -11.44 5.33
N ILE A 305 0.21 -11.23 5.35
CA ILE A 305 1.08 -11.10 4.16
C ILE A 305 2.10 -12.22 4.20
N LEU A 306 2.49 -12.73 3.02
CA LEU A 306 3.41 -13.86 2.89
C LEU A 306 4.71 -13.60 3.67
N PRO A 307 5.03 -14.39 4.72
CA PRO A 307 6.16 -14.10 5.59
C PRO A 307 7.50 -14.20 4.85
N PHE A 308 8.23 -13.09 4.79
CA PHE A 308 9.53 -13.00 4.14
C PHE A 308 10.64 -13.56 5.04
N VAL A 309 11.48 -14.43 4.49
CA VAL A 309 12.64 -15.00 5.21
C VAL A 309 13.93 -14.36 4.73
N GLY A 310 14.11 -14.26 3.42
CA GLY A 310 15.33 -13.73 2.81
C GLY A 310 15.39 -14.02 1.31
N PHE A 311 16.55 -13.83 0.72
CA PHE A 311 16.78 -14.13 -0.70
C PHE A 311 18.22 -14.57 -0.92
N PHE A 312 18.47 -15.25 -2.04
CA PHE A 312 19.82 -15.59 -2.48
C PHE A 312 19.94 -15.45 -3.99
N ILE A 313 21.18 -15.30 -4.48
CA ILE A 313 21.47 -15.24 -5.91
C ILE A 313 22.34 -16.45 -6.25
N ASP A 314 21.88 -17.25 -7.22
CA ASP A 314 22.60 -18.40 -7.77
C ASP A 314 22.48 -18.35 -9.29
N GLN A 315 23.48 -17.74 -9.94
CA GLN A 315 23.51 -17.57 -11.40
C GLN A 315 23.42 -18.91 -12.14
N ALA A 316 23.99 -19.98 -11.57
CA ALA A 316 23.92 -21.32 -12.16
C ALA A 316 22.49 -21.91 -12.11
N LYS A 317 21.65 -21.43 -11.20
CA LYS A 317 20.26 -21.87 -11.00
C LYS A 317 19.21 -20.83 -11.40
N GLY A 318 19.56 -19.92 -12.30
CA GLY A 318 18.63 -18.94 -12.85
C GLY A 318 18.55 -17.61 -12.08
N GLY A 319 19.59 -17.29 -11.31
CA GLY A 319 19.77 -15.99 -10.68
C GLY A 319 19.09 -15.87 -9.32
N LEU A 320 18.20 -14.89 -9.16
CA LEU A 320 17.55 -14.56 -7.89
C LEU A 320 16.51 -15.60 -7.47
N HIS A 321 16.55 -15.94 -6.17
CA HIS A 321 15.58 -16.76 -5.47
C HIS A 321 15.08 -16.02 -4.22
N CYS A 322 13.77 -15.87 -4.10
CA CYS A 322 13.11 -15.33 -2.91
C CYS A 322 12.71 -16.48 -1.98
N ILE A 323 12.99 -16.35 -0.68
CA ILE A 323 12.64 -17.33 0.35
C ILE A 323 11.53 -16.75 1.21
N THR A 324 10.42 -17.47 1.27
CA THR A 324 9.28 -17.15 2.15
C THR A 324 8.97 -18.33 3.07
N ASN A 325 8.56 -18.01 4.29
CA ASN A 325 8.05 -19.01 5.21
C ASN A 325 6.55 -19.14 4.94
N HIS A 326 6.20 -20.13 4.13
CA HIS A 326 4.83 -20.59 4.14
C HIS A 326 4.77 -21.70 5.18
N ALA A 327 4.01 -21.50 6.25
CA ALA A 327 3.98 -22.40 7.40
C ALA A 327 3.77 -23.88 7.02
N LEU A 328 3.25 -24.19 5.83
CA LEU A 328 2.92 -25.54 5.39
C LEU A 328 3.28 -25.70 3.91
N ALA A 329 3.77 -26.88 3.58
CA ALA A 329 4.65 -27.15 2.44
C ALA A 329 3.95 -27.23 1.06
N ASN A 330 2.65 -26.92 0.94
CA ASN A 330 1.91 -26.97 -0.33
C ASN A 330 0.46 -26.41 -0.33
N PRO A 331 0.09 -25.34 0.40
CA PRO A 331 -1.31 -24.95 0.40
C PRO A 331 -1.72 -24.34 -0.94
N PRO A 332 -2.98 -24.55 -1.34
CA PRO A 332 -3.47 -24.01 -2.60
C PRO A 332 -3.59 -22.49 -2.54
N THR A 333 -3.57 -21.85 -3.70
CA THR A 333 -4.12 -20.50 -3.84
C THR A 333 -5.61 -20.51 -3.52
N LEU A 334 -6.15 -19.37 -3.10
CA LEU A 334 -7.58 -19.20 -2.83
C LEU A 334 -8.40 -19.52 -4.08
N HIS A 335 -7.91 -19.15 -5.27
CA HIS A 335 -8.53 -19.52 -6.55
C HIS A 335 -8.70 -21.05 -6.70
N LYS A 336 -7.62 -21.82 -6.52
CA LYS A 336 -7.69 -23.29 -6.60
C LYS A 336 -8.56 -23.89 -5.50
N TYR A 337 -8.53 -23.31 -4.30
CA TYR A 337 -9.37 -23.78 -3.20
C TYR A 337 -10.87 -23.57 -3.49
N VAL A 338 -11.25 -22.39 -3.98
CA VAL A 338 -12.64 -22.07 -4.34
C VAL A 338 -13.13 -22.97 -5.47
N GLN A 339 -12.32 -23.21 -6.50
CA GLN A 339 -12.66 -24.14 -7.58
C GLN A 339 -12.90 -25.57 -7.09
N ARG A 340 -12.02 -26.07 -6.20
CA ARG A 340 -12.13 -27.45 -5.67
C ARG A 340 -13.30 -27.64 -4.72
N MET A 341 -13.59 -26.64 -3.88
CA MET A 341 -14.66 -26.74 -2.88
C MET A 341 -16.03 -26.43 -3.49
N GLY A 342 -16.10 -25.54 -4.48
CA GLY A 342 -17.32 -25.16 -5.18
C GLY A 342 -18.44 -24.76 -4.23
N SER A 343 -19.60 -25.41 -4.36
CA SER A 343 -20.79 -25.19 -3.54
C SER A 343 -20.64 -25.52 -2.06
N ARG A 344 -19.54 -26.20 -1.66
CA ARG A 344 -19.26 -26.49 -0.23
C ARG A 344 -18.78 -25.26 0.54
N LEU A 345 -18.36 -24.18 -0.13
CA LEU A 345 -18.01 -22.94 0.54
C LEU A 345 -19.23 -22.07 0.73
N THR A 346 -19.54 -21.77 1.99
CA THR A 346 -20.58 -20.81 2.33
C THR A 346 -20.12 -19.38 2.01
N LEU A 347 -21.08 -18.46 1.92
CA LEU A 347 -20.74 -17.04 1.81
C LEU A 347 -19.90 -16.57 3.00
N LYS A 348 -20.16 -17.08 4.20
CA LYS A 348 -19.42 -16.76 5.42
C LYS A 348 -17.94 -17.16 5.31
N ASP A 349 -17.65 -18.35 4.75
CA ASP A 349 -16.27 -18.78 4.49
C ASP A 349 -15.57 -17.83 3.49
N LYS A 350 -16.26 -17.47 2.41
CA LYS A 350 -15.74 -16.55 1.39
C LYS A 350 -15.45 -15.16 1.97
N LEU A 351 -16.35 -14.64 2.81
CA LEU A 351 -16.16 -13.35 3.50
C LEU A 351 -15.02 -13.41 4.51
N ALA A 352 -14.79 -14.53 5.19
CA ALA A 352 -13.65 -14.68 6.10
C ALA A 352 -12.31 -14.49 5.36
N PHE A 353 -12.17 -15.08 4.15
CA PHE A 353 -11.00 -14.85 3.31
C PHE A 353 -10.89 -13.40 2.84
N ALA A 354 -12.01 -12.79 2.42
CA ALA A 354 -12.03 -11.40 2.00
C ALA A 354 -11.65 -10.42 3.13
N ILE A 355 -12.07 -10.70 4.36
CA ILE A 355 -11.72 -9.92 5.56
C ILE A 355 -10.22 -10.00 5.85
N ASP A 356 -9.64 -11.20 5.83
CA ASP A 356 -8.18 -11.39 6.00
C ASP A 356 -7.40 -10.58 4.94
N VAL A 357 -7.83 -10.59 3.67
CA VAL A 357 -7.21 -9.80 2.58
C VAL A 357 -7.41 -8.30 2.78
N ALA A 358 -8.61 -7.85 3.20
CA ALA A 358 -8.89 -6.44 3.45
C ALA A 358 -8.02 -5.89 4.60
N MET A 359 -7.79 -6.68 5.66
CA MET A 359 -6.88 -6.32 6.75
C MET A 359 -5.44 -6.16 6.27
N ALA A 360 -4.95 -7.05 5.39
CA ALA A 360 -3.63 -6.93 4.79
C ALA A 360 -3.50 -5.64 3.95
N LEU A 361 -4.54 -5.30 3.18
CA LEU A 361 -4.58 -4.08 2.38
C LEU A 361 -4.61 -2.80 3.23
N VAL A 362 -5.39 -2.77 4.31
CA VAL A 362 -5.38 -1.65 5.26
C VAL A 362 -3.97 -1.40 5.79
N TYR A 363 -3.28 -2.46 6.21
CA TYR A 363 -1.89 -2.37 6.67
C TYR A 363 -0.95 -1.81 5.58
N MET A 364 -1.04 -2.33 4.35
CA MET A 364 -0.21 -1.83 3.24
C MET A 364 -0.48 -0.36 2.91
N HIS A 365 -1.75 0.05 2.86
CA HIS A 365 -2.13 1.43 2.53
C HIS A 365 -1.66 2.42 3.59
N GLN A 366 -1.62 2.02 4.86
CA GLN A 366 -1.05 2.82 5.96
C GLN A 366 0.47 3.01 5.81
N LEU A 367 1.18 2.01 5.28
CA LEU A 367 2.60 2.13 4.91
C LEU A 367 2.84 2.93 3.62
N GLY A 368 1.77 3.35 2.93
CA GLY A 368 1.87 4.01 1.63
C GLY A 368 2.33 3.07 0.51
N MET A 369 2.01 1.78 0.62
CA MET A 369 2.28 0.77 -0.40
C MET A 369 0.99 0.36 -1.10
N MET A 370 1.07 0.12 -2.41
CA MET A 370 -0.03 -0.39 -3.24
C MET A 370 0.32 -1.78 -3.77
N HIS A 371 -0.61 -2.72 -3.70
CA HIS A 371 -0.37 -4.10 -4.12
C HIS A 371 -0.42 -4.26 -5.65
N ARG A 372 -1.44 -3.69 -6.31
CA ARG A 372 -1.66 -3.65 -7.76
C ARG A 372 -1.93 -4.98 -8.47
N GLY A 373 -1.83 -6.10 -7.75
CA GLY A 373 -2.13 -7.45 -8.26
C GLY A 373 -3.15 -8.22 -7.42
N ILE A 374 -4.21 -7.57 -6.91
CA ILE A 374 -5.20 -8.25 -6.06
C ILE A 374 -6.11 -9.16 -6.91
N LYS A 375 -6.01 -10.47 -6.69
CA LYS A 375 -6.81 -11.54 -7.29
C LYS A 375 -6.73 -12.81 -6.44
N ALA A 376 -7.65 -13.76 -6.58
CA ALA A 376 -7.64 -14.98 -5.75
C ALA A 376 -6.42 -15.88 -6.02
N GLU A 377 -5.76 -15.76 -7.18
CA GLU A 377 -4.50 -16.46 -7.46
C GLU A 377 -3.32 -15.93 -6.63
N ASN A 378 -3.37 -14.65 -6.22
CA ASN A 378 -2.37 -13.98 -5.39
C ASN A 378 -2.75 -13.99 -3.90
N VAL A 379 -3.64 -14.91 -3.50
CA VAL A 379 -3.97 -15.16 -2.10
C VAL A 379 -3.67 -16.62 -1.82
N MET A 380 -2.80 -16.89 -0.86
CA MET A 380 -2.47 -18.23 -0.39
C MET A 380 -3.28 -18.56 0.85
N LEU A 381 -3.60 -19.84 1.05
CA LEU A 381 -4.23 -20.29 2.28
C LEU A 381 -3.19 -20.91 3.21
N THR A 382 -3.33 -20.72 4.51
CA THR A 382 -2.64 -21.57 5.49
C THR A 382 -3.45 -22.85 5.72
N ASP A 383 -2.89 -23.87 6.37
CA ASP A 383 -3.66 -25.08 6.70
C ASP A 383 -4.78 -24.81 7.70
N ARG A 384 -4.68 -23.71 8.45
CA ARG A 384 -5.77 -23.21 9.29
C ARG A 384 -6.81 -22.41 8.50
N LYS A 385 -6.75 -22.47 7.16
CA LYS A 385 -7.63 -21.77 6.22
C LYS A 385 -7.67 -20.26 6.50
N LYS A 386 -6.49 -19.68 6.81
CA LYS A 386 -6.31 -18.23 6.84
C LYS A 386 -5.76 -17.74 5.51
N ALA A 387 -6.33 -16.66 4.99
CA ALA A 387 -5.85 -16.06 3.75
C ALA A 387 -4.63 -15.18 4.02
N VAL A 388 -3.62 -15.34 3.18
CA VAL A 388 -2.35 -14.61 3.24
C VAL A 388 -2.10 -14.04 1.85
N LEU A 389 -1.92 -12.73 1.78
CA LEU A 389 -1.70 -12.02 0.52
C LEU A 389 -0.27 -12.30 0.01
N SER A 390 -0.14 -12.61 -1.27
CA SER A 390 1.11 -12.86 -2.00
C SER A 390 1.10 -12.12 -3.36
N GLY A 391 2.12 -12.32 -4.21
CA GLY A 391 2.12 -11.75 -5.56
C GLY A 391 2.58 -10.29 -5.63
N PHE A 392 3.63 -9.96 -4.86
CA PHE A 392 4.11 -8.59 -4.70
C PHE A 392 4.98 -8.08 -5.86
N GLY A 393 5.13 -8.84 -6.96
CA GLY A 393 5.97 -8.43 -8.09
C GLY A 393 5.47 -7.20 -8.86
N THR A 394 4.23 -6.78 -8.62
CA THR A 394 3.65 -5.54 -9.18
C THR A 394 3.52 -4.41 -8.14
N CYS A 395 3.90 -4.68 -6.90
CA CYS A 395 3.78 -3.75 -5.77
C CYS A 395 4.61 -2.48 -6.00
N ARG A 396 4.11 -1.35 -5.50
CA ARG A 396 4.78 -0.04 -5.56
C ARG A 396 4.61 0.71 -4.25
N ASP A 397 5.67 1.39 -3.83
CA ASP A 397 5.55 2.47 -2.87
C ASP A 397 4.87 3.67 -3.54
N ARG A 398 4.24 4.56 -2.76
CA ARG A 398 3.73 5.86 -3.23
C ARG A 398 4.82 6.79 -3.78
N SER A 399 6.10 6.39 -3.80
CA SER A 399 7.18 7.16 -4.41
C SER A 399 7.00 7.24 -5.92
N TYR A 400 7.18 8.45 -6.45
CA TYR A 400 6.82 8.90 -7.80
C TYR A 400 7.76 8.34 -8.89
N ASP A 401 7.88 7.01 -9.00
CA ASP A 401 8.57 6.37 -10.12
C ASP A 401 7.60 6.17 -11.29
N GLN A 402 7.66 7.12 -12.22
CA GLN A 402 6.90 7.18 -13.47
C GLN A 402 7.45 6.23 -14.54
N THR A 403 7.60 4.94 -14.24
CA THR A 403 7.80 3.94 -15.29
C THR A 403 6.53 3.12 -15.45
N LEU A 404 5.74 3.48 -16.45
CA LEU A 404 4.56 2.76 -16.89
C LEU A 404 5.02 1.50 -17.64
N THR A 405 5.02 0.34 -16.98
CA THR A 405 4.94 -0.92 -17.71
C THR A 405 3.47 -1.20 -17.99
N VAL A 406 2.95 -0.55 -19.04
CA VAL A 406 1.81 -1.08 -19.78
C VAL A 406 2.30 -2.37 -20.45
N GLY A 407 1.61 -3.49 -20.24
CA GLY A 407 1.74 -4.62 -21.18
C GLY A 407 1.88 -6.04 -20.65
N VAL A 408 1.97 -6.29 -19.34
CA VAL A 408 1.96 -7.68 -18.84
C VAL A 408 1.14 -7.75 -17.55
N GLY A 409 -0.11 -8.24 -17.64
CA GLY A 409 -0.95 -8.37 -16.45
C GLY A 409 -2.42 -8.69 -16.73
N ASP A 410 -3.10 -9.15 -15.68
CA ASP A 410 -4.50 -9.52 -15.67
C ASP A 410 -5.43 -8.29 -15.68
N ILE A 411 -5.70 -7.79 -16.88
CA ILE A 411 -6.55 -6.61 -17.11
C ILE A 411 -7.94 -6.72 -16.47
N GLN A 412 -8.43 -7.94 -16.25
CA GLN A 412 -9.76 -8.21 -15.70
C GLN A 412 -9.91 -7.73 -14.25
N TRP A 413 -8.83 -7.70 -13.47
CA TRP A 413 -8.81 -7.19 -12.09
C TRP A 413 -8.35 -5.73 -12.01
N SER A 414 -7.88 -5.16 -13.13
CA SER A 414 -7.24 -3.85 -13.13
C SER A 414 -8.27 -2.73 -13.08
N ALA A 415 -7.99 -1.72 -12.26
CA ALA A 415 -8.79 -0.49 -12.24
C ALA A 415 -8.66 0.24 -13.59
N PRO A 416 -9.71 0.91 -14.10
CA PRO A 416 -9.67 1.57 -15.40
C PRO A 416 -8.53 2.59 -15.53
N GLU A 417 -8.26 3.37 -14.49
CA GLU A 417 -7.18 4.35 -14.47
C GLU A 417 -5.77 3.72 -14.47
N MET A 418 -5.66 2.44 -14.11
CA MET A 418 -4.40 1.69 -14.20
C MET A 418 -4.12 1.20 -15.63
N LEU A 419 -5.15 1.17 -16.47
CA LEU A 419 -5.06 0.81 -17.89
C LEU A 419 -4.79 2.04 -18.78
N THR A 420 -4.90 3.24 -18.21
CA THR A 420 -4.49 4.50 -18.85
C THR A 420 -3.13 4.96 -18.33
N ASP A 421 -2.37 5.70 -19.14
CA ASP A 421 -1.17 6.38 -18.67
C ASP A 421 -1.58 7.55 -17.74
N GLY A 422 -1.39 7.38 -16.44
CA GLY A 422 -1.76 8.39 -15.44
C GLY A 422 -1.29 8.07 -14.03
N ASP A 423 -1.29 9.08 -13.17
CA ASP A 423 -1.05 8.93 -11.74
C ASP A 423 -2.26 8.25 -11.10
N TYR A 424 -2.01 7.18 -10.34
CA TYR A 424 -3.03 6.49 -9.55
C TYR A 424 -2.57 6.34 -8.10
N ILE A 425 -3.56 6.18 -7.23
CA ILE A 425 -3.39 6.07 -5.77
C ILE A 425 -3.86 4.69 -5.30
N GLU A 426 -3.87 4.44 -3.99
CA GLU A 426 -4.27 3.17 -3.39
C GLU A 426 -5.70 2.70 -3.73
N LYS A 427 -6.52 3.58 -4.31
CA LYS A 427 -7.86 3.28 -4.82
C LYS A 427 -7.88 2.26 -5.95
N VAL A 428 -6.76 2.01 -6.63
CA VAL A 428 -6.65 0.89 -7.59
C VAL A 428 -6.81 -0.46 -6.90
N ASP A 429 -6.24 -0.62 -5.70
CA ASP A 429 -6.38 -1.86 -4.92
C ASP A 429 -7.82 -2.03 -4.43
N VAL A 430 -8.53 -0.93 -4.12
CA VAL A 430 -9.96 -0.98 -3.74
C VAL A 430 -10.81 -1.52 -4.89
N TYR A 431 -10.52 -1.10 -6.13
CA TYR A 431 -11.22 -1.62 -7.30
C TYR A 431 -10.90 -3.11 -7.50
N SER A 432 -9.62 -3.49 -7.52
CA SER A 432 -9.21 -4.89 -7.67
C SER A 432 -9.75 -5.77 -6.54
N PHE A 433 -9.88 -5.24 -5.32
CA PHE A 433 -10.54 -5.92 -4.21
C PHE A 433 -12.05 -6.10 -4.46
N GLY A 434 -12.72 -5.10 -5.04
CA GLY A 434 -14.11 -5.25 -5.51
C GLY A 434 -14.26 -6.36 -6.55
N VAL A 435 -13.30 -6.50 -7.46
CA VAL A 435 -13.25 -7.59 -8.44
C VAL A 435 -13.04 -8.94 -7.73
N LEU A 436 -12.13 -9.00 -6.75
CA LEU A 436 -11.91 -10.20 -5.93
C LEU A 436 -13.19 -10.63 -5.19
N LEU A 437 -13.99 -9.70 -4.66
CA LEU A 437 -15.27 -10.04 -4.04
C LEU A 437 -16.23 -10.71 -5.03
N VAL A 438 -16.27 -10.23 -6.28
CA VAL A 438 -17.05 -10.87 -7.34
C VAL A 438 -16.49 -12.26 -7.66
N GLU A 439 -15.18 -12.40 -7.83
CA GLU A 439 -14.51 -13.69 -8.08
C GLU A 439 -14.81 -14.72 -6.98
N LEU A 440 -14.83 -14.30 -5.71
CA LEU A 440 -15.17 -15.19 -4.60
C LEU A 440 -16.66 -15.54 -4.60
N GLU A 441 -17.53 -14.56 -4.83
CA GLU A 441 -18.99 -14.77 -4.81
C GLU A 441 -19.43 -15.73 -5.92
N THR A 442 -18.98 -15.51 -7.15
CA THR A 442 -19.31 -16.35 -8.31
C THR A 442 -18.50 -17.65 -8.37
N GLY A 443 -17.29 -17.65 -7.80
CA GLY A 443 -16.31 -18.74 -7.95
C GLY A 443 -15.68 -18.82 -9.34
N GLN A 444 -15.85 -17.80 -10.18
CA GLN A 444 -15.40 -17.73 -11.57
C GLN A 444 -14.41 -16.58 -11.77
N LYS A 445 -13.59 -16.66 -12.82
CA LYS A 445 -12.72 -15.53 -13.17
C LYS A 445 -13.58 -14.35 -13.66
N PRO A 446 -13.20 -13.11 -13.34
CA PRO A 446 -13.90 -11.94 -13.86
C PRO A 446 -13.85 -11.94 -15.39
N PHE A 447 -15.00 -11.69 -16.02
CA PHE A 447 -15.15 -11.62 -17.47
C PHE A 447 -14.81 -12.92 -18.22
N GLU A 448 -15.02 -14.09 -17.61
CA GLU A 448 -14.65 -15.37 -18.21
C GLU A 448 -15.36 -15.64 -19.54
N GLU A 449 -16.63 -15.26 -19.68
CA GLU A 449 -17.40 -15.44 -20.93
C GLU A 449 -17.05 -14.37 -21.98
N GLU A 450 -16.89 -13.13 -21.57
CA GLU A 450 -16.47 -12.03 -22.44
C GLU A 450 -15.06 -12.27 -22.98
N SER A 451 -14.16 -12.84 -22.17
CA SER A 451 -12.81 -13.17 -22.60
C SER A 451 -12.73 -14.31 -23.62
N LYS A 452 -13.80 -15.12 -23.75
CA LYS A 452 -13.91 -16.13 -24.82
C LYS A 452 -14.39 -15.53 -26.15
N SER A 453 -15.07 -14.39 -26.11
CA SER A 453 -15.75 -13.79 -27.27
C SER A 453 -15.12 -12.48 -27.76
N MET A 454 -14.38 -11.77 -26.91
CA MET A 454 -13.76 -10.48 -27.20
C MET A 454 -12.24 -10.59 -27.32
N THR A 455 -11.62 -9.74 -28.14
CA THR A 455 -10.15 -9.63 -28.11
C THR A 455 -9.69 -8.94 -26.83
N ARG A 456 -8.43 -9.11 -26.46
CA ARG A 456 -7.83 -8.43 -25.29
C ARG A 456 -7.99 -6.90 -25.38
N ASN A 457 -7.87 -6.33 -26.57
CA ASN A 457 -8.01 -4.88 -26.78
C ASN A 457 -9.46 -4.43 -26.61
N ASP A 458 -10.42 -5.20 -27.13
CA ASP A 458 -11.85 -4.89 -26.97
C ASP A 458 -12.27 -4.98 -25.51
N LEU A 459 -11.80 -6.01 -24.80
CA LEU A 459 -12.03 -6.17 -23.36
C LEU A 459 -11.45 -4.99 -22.57
N THR A 460 -10.21 -4.60 -22.88
CA THR A 460 -9.54 -3.45 -22.26
C THR A 460 -10.33 -2.15 -22.50
N ASN A 461 -10.76 -1.91 -23.75
CA ASN A 461 -11.55 -0.74 -24.12
C ASN A 461 -12.92 -0.72 -23.42
N ALA A 462 -13.58 -1.87 -23.29
CA ALA A 462 -14.87 -1.96 -22.60
C ALA A 462 -14.74 -1.67 -21.10
N ILE A 463 -13.68 -2.14 -20.46
CA ILE A 463 -13.36 -1.81 -19.05
C ILE A 463 -13.05 -0.31 -18.92
N LEU A 464 -12.22 0.23 -19.81
CA LEU A 464 -11.84 1.65 -19.84
C LEU A 464 -13.05 2.58 -20.00
N MET A 465 -13.94 2.29 -20.96
CA MET A 465 -15.15 3.09 -21.23
C MET A 465 -16.25 2.89 -20.18
N GLY A 466 -16.11 1.87 -19.33
CA GLY A 466 -17.11 1.53 -18.33
C GLY A 466 -18.35 0.84 -18.84
N THR A 467 -18.32 0.37 -20.08
CA THR A 467 -19.38 -0.46 -20.67
C THR A 467 -19.34 -1.88 -20.10
N LEU A 468 -18.19 -2.32 -19.59
CA LEU A 468 -18.04 -3.62 -18.93
C LEU A 468 -17.56 -3.46 -17.48
N ARG A 469 -18.25 -4.11 -16.55
CA ARG A 469 -17.95 -4.13 -15.11
C ARG A 469 -18.18 -5.52 -14.54
N PRO A 470 -17.36 -5.98 -13.58
CA PRO A 470 -17.62 -7.25 -12.92
C PRO A 470 -18.96 -7.18 -12.19
N THR A 471 -19.80 -8.18 -12.40
CA THR A 471 -21.12 -8.26 -11.76
C THR A 471 -21.20 -9.52 -10.90
N PRO A 472 -21.64 -9.41 -9.65
CA PRO A 472 -21.92 -10.59 -8.84
C PRO A 472 -23.15 -11.34 -9.38
N SER A 473 -23.35 -12.57 -8.92
CA SER A 473 -24.50 -13.38 -9.28
C SER A 473 -25.83 -12.74 -8.82
N PRO A 474 -26.97 -13.07 -9.46
CA PRO A 474 -28.29 -12.62 -9.00
C PRO A 474 -28.64 -13.05 -7.57
N ALA A 475 -27.97 -14.08 -7.03
CA ALA A 475 -28.17 -14.57 -5.67
C ALA A 475 -27.34 -13.82 -4.62
N CYS A 476 -26.47 -12.90 -5.03
CA CYS A 476 -25.62 -12.12 -4.13
C CYS A 476 -26.46 -11.25 -3.19
N PRO A 477 -26.25 -11.34 -1.85
CA PRO A 477 -26.98 -10.50 -0.89
C PRO A 477 -26.84 -9.01 -1.17
N SER A 478 -27.93 -8.26 -0.99
CA SER A 478 -27.99 -6.83 -1.35
C SER A 478 -26.94 -5.99 -0.64
N SER A 479 -26.59 -6.33 0.60
CA SER A 479 -25.55 -5.64 1.38
C SER A 479 -24.15 -5.83 0.77
N LEU A 480 -23.79 -7.05 0.37
CA LEU A 480 -22.55 -7.35 -0.32
C LEU A 480 -22.50 -6.74 -1.71
N ASN A 481 -23.59 -6.85 -2.49
CA ASN A 481 -23.69 -6.24 -3.82
C ASN A 481 -23.50 -4.71 -3.75
N ARG A 482 -24.08 -4.05 -2.73
CA ARG A 482 -23.87 -2.62 -2.49
C ARG A 482 -22.40 -2.29 -2.25
N LEU A 483 -21.71 -3.06 -1.41
CA LEU A 483 -20.29 -2.87 -1.15
C LEU A 483 -19.44 -3.07 -2.41
N ILE A 484 -19.70 -4.15 -3.16
CA ILE A 484 -19.03 -4.44 -4.45
C ILE A 484 -19.18 -3.24 -5.40
N ARG A 485 -20.40 -2.70 -5.55
CA ARG A 485 -20.67 -1.53 -6.40
C ARG A 485 -19.93 -0.26 -5.95
N LEU A 486 -19.71 -0.08 -4.65
CA LEU A 486 -18.91 1.05 -4.13
C LEU A 486 -17.42 0.87 -4.45
N CYS A 487 -16.90 -0.34 -4.33
CA CYS A 487 -15.50 -0.63 -4.71
C CYS A 487 -15.27 -0.49 -6.23
N LEU A 488 -16.25 -0.86 -7.05
CA LEU A 488 -16.17 -0.85 -8.52
C LEU A 488 -16.59 0.47 -9.18
N GLN A 489 -16.66 1.58 -8.42
CA GLN A 489 -16.90 2.90 -8.99
C GLN A 489 -15.84 3.25 -10.03
N HIS A 490 -16.26 3.82 -11.16
CA HIS A 490 -15.32 4.20 -12.21
C HIS A 490 -14.38 5.31 -11.73
N ASP A 491 -14.93 6.38 -11.14
CA ASP A 491 -14.16 7.44 -10.51
C ASP A 491 -13.51 6.94 -9.21
N PRO A 492 -12.17 6.93 -9.09
CA PRO A 492 -11.46 6.47 -7.90
C PRO A 492 -11.83 7.23 -6.63
N ARG A 493 -12.26 8.50 -6.75
CA ARG A 493 -12.64 9.36 -5.61
C ARG A 493 -13.93 8.92 -4.93
N LEU A 494 -14.79 8.20 -5.65
CA LEU A 494 -16.05 7.69 -5.14
C LEU A 494 -15.89 6.33 -4.45
N ARG A 495 -14.74 5.68 -4.61
CA ARG A 495 -14.44 4.41 -3.94
C ARG A 495 -14.16 4.68 -2.46
N PRO A 496 -14.63 3.83 -1.53
CA PRO A 496 -14.29 3.94 -0.11
C PRO A 496 -12.79 3.71 0.14
N ALA A 497 -12.31 4.04 1.33
CA ALA A 497 -10.99 3.58 1.79
C ALA A 497 -11.07 2.13 2.29
N MET A 498 -9.96 1.39 2.30
CA MET A 498 -9.98 -0.04 2.63
C MET A 498 -10.41 -0.33 4.08
N ASP A 499 -10.21 0.61 5.01
CA ASP A 499 -10.70 0.52 6.39
C ASP A 499 -12.24 0.56 6.46
N GLN A 500 -12.86 1.41 5.65
CA GLN A 500 -14.32 1.47 5.48
C GLN A 500 -14.86 0.20 4.82
N VAL A 501 -14.15 -0.35 3.83
CA VAL A 501 -14.48 -1.63 3.19
C VAL A 501 -14.42 -2.77 4.20
N LEU A 502 -13.35 -2.83 5.00
CA LEU A 502 -13.16 -3.83 6.04
C LEU A 502 -14.29 -3.78 7.08
N SER A 503 -14.64 -2.60 7.59
CA SER A 503 -15.77 -2.43 8.52
C SER A 503 -17.07 -2.96 7.92
N SER A 504 -17.35 -2.59 6.66
CA SER A 504 -18.57 -3.03 5.96
C SER A 504 -18.60 -4.55 5.79
N LEU A 505 -17.48 -5.20 5.47
CA LEU A 505 -17.39 -6.66 5.37
C LEU A 505 -17.64 -7.36 6.69
N GLN A 506 -17.09 -6.82 7.78
CA GLN A 506 -17.29 -7.37 9.12
C GLN A 506 -18.76 -7.27 9.53
N ASP A 507 -19.40 -6.14 9.27
CA ASP A 507 -20.84 -5.96 9.52
C ASP A 507 -21.68 -6.97 8.73
N ILE A 508 -21.41 -7.11 7.42
CA ILE A 508 -22.10 -8.10 6.58
C ILE A 508 -21.88 -9.52 7.12
N SER A 509 -20.65 -9.88 7.45
CA SER A 509 -20.32 -11.23 7.96
C SER A 509 -20.97 -11.53 9.32
N ASN A 510 -21.22 -10.51 10.14
CA ASN A 510 -21.89 -10.66 11.44
C ASN A 510 -23.41 -10.85 11.29
N THR A 511 -23.99 -10.42 10.16
CA THR A 511 -25.42 -10.59 9.86
C THR A 511 -25.77 -11.95 9.22
N LEU A 512 -24.76 -12.75 8.86
CA LEU A 512 -24.90 -14.10 8.29
C LEU A 512 -24.63 -15.18 9.34
#